data_AF-V6HW14-F1
#
_entry.id   AF-V6HW14-F1
#
_cell.length_a   1.000
_cell.length_b   1.000
_cell.length_c   1.000
_cell.angle_alpha   90.00
_cell.angle_beta   90.00
_cell.angle_gamma   90.00
#
_symmetry.space_group_name_H-M   'P 1'
#
loop_
_entity.id
_entity.type
_entity.pdbx_description
1 polymer ?
#
loop_
_entity_poly.entity_id
_entity_poly.type
_entity_poly.pdbx_seq_one_letter_code
_entity_poly.pdbx_strand_id
1 'polypeptide(L)'
;MEIPFVDFYNKNNISPVSQNITDLEKHSYRRESLYISLGILPRYINNRKIIEFGPGSGHNAVYTASLNPKLYTLVDGSRVGYRATKERFKDQDNIEVIHALFQDFSSEIQYDMVIAEGCLPHQAEPLLLMNHICKFVDKKGIFLITTSNGVSYLSETLRRLMRDRFLSPNEMTKKQLDLLIPIYQPHLKTLLNMSRPVEDWILDSIIQPLQHVKLLSIPDVINHLDGRFEVLGSSPKFIEDWRWYKDINSKTKGYNQVALNSYYRKNLNFLDYRFRFIEHSKEFGIKLEELCDETWTIMCSIEKSESNEGWNRLFENLSSIHDLILQLAPETAKALKEITIWLKDGDLNNSLPNFSNWWGRGQQYLSFINNQ
;
A
#
# COMPACT_ATOMS: atom_id res chain seq x y z
N MET A 1 -10.08 3.35 22.11
CA MET A 1 -9.34 3.90 20.96
C MET A 1 -9.89 3.20 19.74
N GLU A 2 -10.25 3.94 18.69
CA GLU A 2 -10.82 3.36 17.46
C GLU A 2 -9.74 2.55 16.73
N ILE A 3 -10.08 1.36 16.24
CA ILE A 3 -9.18 0.45 15.51
C ILE A 3 -9.24 0.83 14.02
N PRO A 4 -8.12 1.30 13.42
CA PRO A 4 -8.06 1.64 12.00
C PRO A 4 -8.54 0.48 11.13
N PHE A 5 -9.22 0.83 10.03
CA PHE A 5 -9.96 -0.08 9.15
C PHE A 5 -11.14 -0.80 9.82
N VAL A 6 -10.92 -1.58 10.88
CA VAL A 6 -11.93 -2.47 11.47
C VAL A 6 -13.18 -1.72 11.91
N ASP A 7 -13.03 -0.66 12.70
CA ASP A 7 -14.17 0.09 13.23
C ASP A 7 -14.90 0.84 12.12
N PHE A 8 -14.15 1.50 11.22
CA PHE A 8 -14.71 2.21 10.07
C PHE A 8 -15.45 1.27 9.12
N TYR A 9 -14.90 0.10 8.84
CA TYR A 9 -15.49 -0.90 7.94
C TYR A 9 -16.76 -1.50 8.51
N ASN A 10 -16.74 -1.86 9.79
CA ASN A 10 -17.91 -2.41 10.46
C ASN A 10 -19.03 -1.35 10.60
N LYS A 11 -18.68 -0.11 10.96
CA LYS A 11 -19.64 1.01 11.10
C LYS A 11 -20.36 1.32 9.80
N ASN A 12 -19.66 1.30 8.68
CA ASN A 12 -20.23 1.62 7.37
C ASN A 12 -20.70 0.38 6.60
N ASN A 13 -20.54 -0.82 7.18
CA ASN A 13 -20.81 -2.11 6.54
C ASN A 13 -20.12 -2.26 5.17
N ILE A 14 -18.84 -1.88 5.10
CA ILE A 14 -18.05 -1.91 3.88
C ILE A 14 -16.97 -3.00 3.93
N SER A 15 -16.64 -3.53 2.76
CA SER A 15 -15.47 -4.38 2.53
C SER A 15 -14.80 -3.88 1.25
N PRO A 16 -14.00 -2.81 1.34
CA PRO A 16 -13.71 -1.97 0.18
C PRO A 16 -12.72 -2.64 -0.80
N VAL A 17 -12.34 -3.90 -0.59
CA VAL A 17 -11.51 -4.69 -1.51
C VAL A 17 -12.35 -5.58 -2.43
N SER A 18 -13.64 -5.27 -2.64
CA SER A 18 -14.44 -5.88 -3.71
C SER A 18 -13.71 -5.72 -5.04
N GLN A 19 -13.61 -6.79 -5.80
CA GLN A 19 -13.06 -6.73 -7.15
C GLN A 19 -13.99 -7.45 -8.12
N ASN A 20 -14.10 -6.91 -9.33
CA ASN A 20 -14.70 -7.66 -10.42
C ASN A 20 -13.73 -8.76 -10.89
N ILE A 21 -13.97 -10.00 -10.47
CA ILE A 21 -13.21 -11.20 -10.87
C ILE A 21 -13.99 -12.09 -11.86
N THR A 22 -14.95 -11.54 -12.62
CA THR A 22 -15.70 -12.33 -13.62
C THR A 22 -14.79 -12.98 -14.65
N ASP A 23 -13.67 -12.33 -14.97
CA ASP A 23 -12.59 -12.89 -15.77
C ASP A 23 -11.53 -13.51 -14.85
N LEU A 24 -11.78 -14.77 -14.46
CA LEU A 24 -10.91 -15.52 -13.55
C LEU A 24 -9.52 -15.77 -14.15
N GLU A 25 -9.41 -15.93 -15.47
CA GLU A 25 -8.13 -16.14 -16.15
C GLU A 25 -7.26 -14.89 -16.02
N LYS A 26 -7.81 -13.72 -16.34
CA LYS A 26 -7.10 -12.44 -16.18
C LYS A 26 -6.74 -12.15 -14.73
N HIS A 27 -7.64 -12.45 -13.78
CA HIS A 27 -7.34 -12.34 -12.35
C HIS A 27 -6.16 -13.24 -11.97
N SER A 28 -6.20 -14.51 -12.35
CA SER A 28 -5.17 -15.51 -12.03
C SER A 28 -3.82 -15.12 -12.64
N TYR A 29 -3.79 -14.69 -13.90
CA TYR A 29 -2.57 -14.23 -14.57
C TYR A 29 -1.92 -13.04 -13.86
N ARG A 30 -2.73 -12.08 -13.37
CA ARG A 30 -2.22 -10.92 -12.61
C ARG A 30 -1.61 -11.36 -11.28
N ARG A 31 -2.27 -12.27 -10.55
CA ARG A 31 -1.78 -12.78 -9.26
C ARG A 31 -0.53 -13.66 -9.44
N GLU A 32 -0.50 -14.51 -10.45
CA GLU A 32 0.68 -15.29 -10.83
C GLU A 32 1.87 -14.39 -11.15
N SER A 33 1.65 -13.38 -12.01
CA SER A 33 2.68 -12.42 -12.39
C SER A 33 3.23 -11.67 -11.18
N LEU A 34 2.37 -11.30 -10.23
CA LEU A 34 2.78 -10.69 -8.97
C LEU A 34 3.67 -11.64 -8.16
N TYR A 35 3.27 -12.89 -7.94
CA TYR A 35 4.06 -13.86 -7.18
C TYR A 35 5.42 -14.11 -7.83
N ILE A 36 5.47 -14.30 -9.15
CA ILE A 36 6.73 -14.44 -9.90
C ILE A 36 7.60 -13.17 -9.74
N SER A 37 6.99 -11.98 -9.74
CA SER A 37 7.75 -10.74 -9.53
C SER A 37 8.40 -10.64 -8.15
N LEU A 38 7.77 -11.28 -7.16
CA LEU A 38 8.22 -11.39 -5.78
C LEU A 38 9.10 -12.63 -5.53
N GLY A 39 9.55 -13.33 -6.58
CA GLY A 39 10.40 -14.51 -6.43
C GLY A 39 9.68 -15.75 -5.88
N ILE A 40 8.34 -15.74 -5.88
CA ILE A 40 7.49 -16.83 -5.40
C ILE A 40 6.99 -17.62 -6.61
N LEU A 41 7.48 -18.83 -6.78
CA LEU A 41 6.99 -19.73 -7.83
C LEU A 41 5.64 -20.32 -7.39
N PRO A 42 4.59 -20.34 -8.22
CA PRO A 42 3.29 -20.90 -7.84
C PRO A 42 3.36 -22.34 -7.30
N ARG A 43 4.24 -23.17 -7.87
CA ARG A 43 4.50 -24.54 -7.40
C ARG A 43 5.04 -24.63 -5.97
N TYR A 44 5.65 -23.55 -5.45
CA TYR A 44 6.07 -23.49 -4.05
C TYR A 44 4.89 -23.63 -3.09
N ILE A 45 3.72 -23.08 -3.45
CA ILE A 45 2.53 -23.01 -2.57
C ILE A 45 1.82 -24.36 -2.43
N ASN A 46 1.88 -25.20 -3.45
CA ASN A 46 1.24 -26.52 -3.42
C ASN A 46 1.74 -27.36 -2.24
N ASN A 47 0.80 -27.90 -1.46
CA ASN A 47 1.04 -28.70 -0.27
C ASN A 47 1.85 -27.96 0.84
N ARG A 48 1.73 -26.64 0.92
CA ARG A 48 2.32 -25.81 1.99
C ARG A 48 1.30 -25.25 2.96
N LYS A 49 1.77 -24.84 4.14
CA LYS A 49 0.96 -24.09 5.12
C LYS A 49 1.11 -22.61 4.81
N ILE A 50 -0.01 -21.95 4.49
CA ILE A 50 -0.05 -20.53 4.14
C ILE A 50 -0.97 -19.82 5.14
N ILE A 51 -0.61 -18.61 5.54
CA ILE A 51 -1.50 -17.71 6.29
C ILE A 51 -1.57 -16.35 5.60
N GLU A 52 -2.77 -15.78 5.54
CA GLU A 52 -3.02 -14.43 5.04
C GLU A 52 -3.77 -13.60 6.08
N PHE A 53 -3.19 -12.45 6.42
CA PHE A 53 -3.75 -11.46 7.33
C PHE A 53 -4.42 -10.35 6.52
N GLY A 54 -5.71 -10.12 6.78
CA GLY A 54 -6.53 -9.13 6.11
C GLY A 54 -6.94 -9.50 4.68
N PRO A 55 -7.49 -10.70 4.42
CA PRO A 55 -7.97 -11.08 3.08
C PRO A 55 -9.17 -10.24 2.61
N GLY A 56 -9.81 -9.48 3.51
CA GLY A 56 -10.98 -8.67 3.22
C GLY A 56 -12.14 -9.53 2.71
N SER A 57 -12.55 -9.34 1.45
CA SER A 57 -13.61 -10.16 0.82
C SER A 57 -13.10 -11.46 0.17
N GLY A 58 -11.81 -11.76 0.28
CA GLY A 58 -11.20 -13.02 -0.17
C GLY A 58 -10.98 -13.11 -1.68
N HIS A 59 -11.15 -12.03 -2.45
CA HIS A 59 -10.97 -12.06 -3.91
C HIS A 59 -9.54 -12.42 -4.32
N ASN A 60 -8.52 -11.79 -3.70
CA ASN A 60 -7.12 -12.10 -4.00
C ASN A 60 -6.71 -13.50 -3.50
N ALA A 61 -7.33 -13.98 -2.42
CA ALA A 61 -7.10 -15.31 -1.85
C ALA A 61 -7.57 -16.45 -2.78
N VAL A 62 -8.49 -16.20 -3.72
CA VAL A 62 -8.97 -17.22 -4.68
C VAL A 62 -7.82 -17.82 -5.47
N TYR A 63 -6.87 -17.00 -5.93
CA TYR A 63 -5.73 -17.49 -6.66
C TYR A 63 -4.82 -18.36 -5.78
N THR A 64 -4.50 -17.91 -4.57
CA THR A 64 -3.66 -18.68 -3.63
C THR A 64 -4.29 -20.02 -3.28
N ALA A 65 -5.61 -20.04 -3.03
CA ALA A 65 -6.38 -21.26 -2.78
C ALA A 65 -6.30 -22.23 -3.98
N SER A 66 -6.37 -21.72 -5.21
CA SER A 66 -6.29 -22.53 -6.43
C SER A 66 -4.96 -23.26 -6.61
N LEU A 67 -3.89 -22.82 -5.91
CA LEU A 67 -2.58 -23.46 -5.94
C LEU A 67 -2.46 -24.66 -4.97
N ASN A 68 -3.57 -25.09 -4.36
CA ASN A 68 -3.69 -26.29 -3.55
C ASN A 68 -2.72 -26.33 -2.33
N PRO A 69 -2.77 -25.31 -1.44
CA PRO A 69 -2.03 -25.35 -0.18
C PRO A 69 -2.51 -26.51 0.70
N LYS A 70 -1.62 -27.05 1.53
CA LYS A 70 -1.96 -28.08 2.54
C LYS A 70 -2.92 -27.54 3.60
N LEU A 71 -2.69 -26.29 3.99
CA LEU A 71 -3.51 -25.53 4.93
C LEU A 71 -3.43 -24.06 4.52
N TYR A 72 -4.57 -23.39 4.45
CA TYR A 72 -4.63 -21.96 4.21
C TYR A 72 -5.47 -21.27 5.27
N THR A 73 -4.80 -20.56 6.18
CA THR A 73 -5.45 -19.80 7.26
C THR A 73 -5.68 -18.36 6.81
N LEU A 74 -6.90 -17.87 6.94
CA LEU A 74 -7.34 -16.53 6.56
C LEU A 74 -7.82 -15.79 7.83
N VAL A 75 -7.09 -14.77 8.25
CA VAL A 75 -7.36 -14.02 9.51
C VAL A 75 -7.81 -12.60 9.18
N ASP A 76 -9.02 -12.22 9.59
CA ASP A 76 -9.54 -10.87 9.40
C ASP A 76 -10.21 -10.35 10.68
N GLY A 77 -10.01 -9.06 10.99
CA GLY A 77 -10.64 -8.37 12.12
C GLY A 77 -12.00 -7.78 11.79
N SER A 78 -12.25 -7.45 10.51
CA SER A 78 -13.53 -6.94 10.03
C SER A 78 -14.57 -8.06 9.99
N ARG A 79 -15.74 -7.82 10.58
CA ARG A 79 -16.84 -8.79 10.54
C ARG A 79 -17.42 -8.94 9.14
N VAL A 80 -17.40 -7.85 8.36
CA VAL A 80 -17.86 -7.83 6.97
C VAL A 80 -16.89 -8.65 6.10
N GLY A 81 -15.59 -8.42 6.23
CA GLY A 81 -14.55 -9.17 5.53
C GLY A 81 -14.59 -10.66 5.88
N TYR A 82 -14.58 -10.99 7.19
CA TYR A 82 -14.71 -12.35 7.68
C TYR A 82 -15.90 -13.09 7.07
N ARG A 83 -17.10 -12.50 7.08
CA ARG A 83 -18.32 -13.14 6.54
C ARG A 83 -18.20 -13.38 5.03
N ALA A 84 -17.73 -12.40 4.28
CA ALA A 84 -17.57 -12.52 2.84
C ALA A 84 -16.53 -13.59 2.46
N THR A 85 -15.40 -13.64 3.18
CA THR A 85 -14.36 -14.64 2.97
C THR A 85 -14.85 -16.05 3.36
N LYS A 86 -15.56 -16.18 4.49
CA LYS A 86 -16.11 -17.46 4.93
C LYS A 86 -17.12 -18.04 3.93
N GLU A 87 -18.01 -17.21 3.40
CA GLU A 87 -18.96 -17.64 2.37
C GLU A 87 -18.25 -18.08 1.09
N ARG A 88 -17.19 -17.36 0.70
CA ARG A 88 -16.42 -17.65 -0.53
C ARG A 88 -15.71 -19.01 -0.49
N PHE A 89 -15.26 -19.44 0.69
CA PHE A 89 -14.47 -20.66 0.86
C PHE A 89 -15.21 -21.75 1.67
N LYS A 90 -16.54 -21.67 1.78
CA LYS A 90 -17.35 -22.57 2.61
C LYS A 90 -17.24 -24.05 2.25
N ASP A 91 -16.91 -24.35 0.99
CA ASP A 91 -16.83 -25.72 0.44
C ASP A 91 -15.37 -26.22 0.33
N GLN A 92 -14.42 -25.58 1.01
CA GLN A 92 -12.99 -25.93 0.95
C GLN A 92 -12.44 -26.32 2.32
N ASP A 93 -12.25 -27.63 2.54
CA ASP A 93 -11.86 -28.18 3.85
C ASP A 93 -10.43 -27.82 4.30
N ASN A 94 -9.55 -27.47 3.36
CA ASN A 94 -8.17 -27.07 3.64
C ASN A 94 -8.02 -25.57 3.95
N ILE A 95 -9.12 -24.82 4.00
CA ILE A 95 -9.13 -23.38 4.27
C ILE A 95 -9.83 -23.08 5.59
N GLU A 96 -9.11 -22.39 6.48
CA GLU A 96 -9.62 -21.95 7.78
C GLU A 96 -9.84 -20.44 7.77
N VAL A 97 -11.06 -19.99 8.00
CA VAL A 97 -11.38 -18.55 8.09
C VAL A 97 -11.65 -18.17 9.54
N ILE A 98 -10.83 -17.26 10.07
CA ILE A 98 -10.79 -16.88 11.49
C ILE A 98 -11.12 -15.40 11.64
N HIS A 99 -12.08 -15.10 12.52
CA HIS A 99 -12.41 -13.73 12.92
C HIS A 99 -11.59 -13.36 14.16
N ALA A 100 -10.52 -12.58 13.97
CA ALA A 100 -9.67 -12.11 15.05
C ALA A 100 -8.92 -10.84 14.62
N LEU A 101 -8.64 -9.94 15.57
CA LEU A 101 -7.66 -8.88 15.35
C LEU A 101 -6.28 -9.51 15.20
N PHE A 102 -5.41 -8.89 14.41
CA PHE A 102 -4.08 -9.45 14.13
C PHE A 102 -3.29 -9.70 15.42
N GLN A 103 -3.28 -8.74 16.34
CA GLN A 103 -2.57 -8.85 17.62
C GLN A 103 -3.14 -9.89 18.59
N ASP A 104 -4.40 -10.26 18.41
CA ASP A 104 -5.11 -11.24 19.26
C ASP A 104 -5.05 -12.66 18.69
N PHE A 105 -4.66 -12.80 17.42
CA PHE A 105 -4.47 -14.09 16.80
C PHE A 105 -3.24 -14.80 17.39
N SER A 106 -3.40 -16.08 17.71
CA SER A 106 -2.30 -16.92 18.22
C SER A 106 -2.45 -18.33 17.66
N SER A 107 -1.33 -18.92 17.28
CA SER A 107 -1.26 -20.28 16.78
C SER A 107 0.14 -20.84 17.02
N GLU A 108 0.23 -22.13 17.34
CA GLU A 108 1.50 -22.87 17.38
C GLU A 108 2.01 -23.23 15.97
N ILE A 109 1.16 -23.04 14.95
CA ILE A 109 1.51 -23.34 13.56
C ILE A 109 2.45 -22.26 13.02
N GLN A 110 3.62 -22.69 12.57
CA GLN A 110 4.49 -21.91 11.69
C GLN A 110 4.11 -22.17 10.23
N TYR A 111 4.14 -21.14 9.40
CA TYR A 111 3.67 -21.17 8.02
C TYR A 111 4.85 -21.01 7.04
N ASP A 112 4.83 -21.80 5.97
CA ASP A 112 5.83 -21.71 4.89
C ASP A 112 5.75 -20.35 4.18
N MET A 113 4.56 -19.73 4.16
CA MET A 113 4.36 -18.38 3.64
C MET A 113 3.33 -17.60 4.47
N VAL A 114 3.66 -16.36 4.80
CA VAL A 114 2.81 -15.41 5.50
C VAL A 114 2.56 -14.21 4.58
N ILE A 115 1.29 -13.84 4.39
CA ILE A 115 0.86 -12.74 3.53
C ILE A 115 0.23 -11.64 4.38
N ALA A 116 0.74 -10.42 4.24
CA ALA A 116 0.18 -9.18 4.81
C ALA A 116 -0.01 -8.14 3.70
N GLU A 117 -1.02 -8.37 2.86
CA GLU A 117 -1.34 -7.53 1.70
C GLU A 117 -2.41 -6.51 2.07
N GLY A 118 -2.10 -5.23 1.88
CA GLY A 118 -3.03 -4.11 2.02
C GLY A 118 -3.50 -3.81 3.44
N CYS A 119 -2.90 -4.40 4.48
CA CYS A 119 -3.44 -4.34 5.85
C CYS A 119 -2.54 -3.67 6.88
N LEU A 120 -1.25 -3.47 6.58
CA LEU A 120 -0.26 -2.89 7.50
C LEU A 120 -0.03 -1.38 7.34
N PRO A 121 0.11 -0.81 6.12
CA PRO A 121 0.06 0.64 5.96
C PRO A 121 -1.24 1.20 6.54
N HIS A 122 -1.20 2.42 7.07
CA HIS A 122 -2.34 3.08 7.70
C HIS A 122 -2.83 2.45 9.00
N GLN A 123 -1.97 1.68 9.68
CA GLN A 123 -2.17 1.31 11.08
C GLN A 123 -1.57 2.36 12.01
N ALA A 124 -2.02 2.41 13.26
CA ALA A 124 -1.44 3.31 14.27
C ALA A 124 0.02 2.90 14.60
N GLU A 125 0.26 1.59 14.77
CA GLU A 125 1.57 1.02 15.10
C GLU A 125 1.93 -0.13 14.13
N PRO A 126 2.20 0.18 12.84
CA PRO A 126 2.35 -0.83 11.80
C PRO A 126 3.53 -1.78 12.04
N LEU A 127 4.66 -1.26 12.55
CA LEU A 127 5.85 -2.07 12.84
C LEU A 127 5.63 -3.06 14.01
N LEU A 128 4.79 -2.69 14.98
CA LEU A 128 4.45 -3.57 16.10
C LEU A 128 3.55 -4.72 15.63
N LEU A 129 2.55 -4.41 14.79
CA LEU A 129 1.71 -5.43 14.15
C LEU A 129 2.55 -6.34 13.23
N MET A 130 3.46 -5.77 12.45
CA MET A 130 4.38 -6.55 11.61
C MET A 130 5.23 -7.50 12.44
N ASN A 131 5.76 -7.06 13.60
CA ASN A 131 6.49 -7.93 14.51
C ASN A 131 5.67 -9.10 15.02
N HIS A 132 4.37 -8.90 15.26
CA HIS A 132 3.47 -9.98 15.63
C HIS A 132 3.29 -10.96 14.45
N ILE A 133 2.98 -10.46 13.25
CA ILE A 133 2.76 -11.27 12.04
C ILE A 133 4.00 -12.09 11.66
N CYS A 134 5.21 -11.51 11.75
CA CYS A 134 6.45 -12.20 11.40
C CYS A 134 6.77 -13.42 12.29
N LYS A 135 6.14 -13.56 13.47
CA LYS A 135 6.32 -14.73 14.36
C LYS A 135 5.74 -16.01 13.79
N PHE A 136 4.87 -15.92 12.79
CA PHE A 136 4.24 -17.06 12.15
C PHE A 136 5.01 -17.55 10.91
N VAL A 137 6.10 -16.89 10.53
CA VAL A 137 6.90 -17.28 9.37
C VAL A 137 7.87 -18.38 9.79
N ASP A 138 7.73 -19.56 9.20
CA ASP A 138 8.64 -20.68 9.45
C ASP A 138 10.08 -20.33 9.05
N LYS A 139 11.05 -21.07 9.57
CA LYS A 139 12.46 -20.97 9.16
C LYS A 139 12.57 -21.23 7.66
N LYS A 140 13.19 -20.31 6.92
CA LYS A 140 13.23 -20.32 5.44
C LYS A 140 11.87 -20.17 4.76
N GLY A 141 10.83 -19.83 5.51
CA GLY A 141 9.54 -19.41 4.98
C GLY A 141 9.61 -18.01 4.38
N ILE A 142 8.54 -17.65 3.67
CA ILE A 142 8.41 -16.39 2.94
C ILE A 142 7.47 -15.45 3.69
N PHE A 143 7.87 -14.20 3.85
CA PHE A 143 6.98 -13.12 4.28
C PHE A 143 6.71 -12.19 3.09
N LEU A 144 5.44 -12.08 2.69
CA LEU A 144 4.96 -11.15 1.67
C LEU A 144 4.23 -10.00 2.36
N ILE A 145 4.63 -8.77 2.04
CA ILE A 145 4.07 -7.57 2.64
C ILE A 145 3.87 -6.48 1.59
N THR A 146 2.83 -5.66 1.76
CA THR A 146 2.71 -4.38 1.05
C THR A 146 3.15 -3.20 1.93
N THR A 147 3.73 -2.21 1.28
CA THR A 147 4.20 -0.94 1.82
C THR A 147 3.48 0.23 1.14
N SER A 148 3.51 1.40 1.76
CA SER A 148 3.07 2.66 1.17
C SER A 148 3.88 3.78 1.82
N ASN A 149 4.49 4.62 1.01
CA ASN A 149 5.30 5.75 1.46
C ASN A 149 4.80 7.06 0.85
N GLY A 150 5.30 8.18 1.34
CA GLY A 150 4.89 9.49 0.89
C GLY A 150 5.09 9.66 -0.62
N VAL A 151 6.19 9.16 -1.19
CA VAL A 151 6.50 9.33 -2.62
C VAL A 151 5.43 8.68 -3.49
N SER A 152 5.12 7.42 -3.21
CA SER A 152 4.13 6.62 -3.94
C SER A 152 2.68 7.04 -3.71
N TYR A 153 2.41 7.69 -2.59
CA TYR A 153 1.08 8.04 -2.10
C TYR A 153 0.80 9.55 -2.12
N LEU A 154 1.73 10.35 -2.65
CA LEU A 154 1.61 11.81 -2.68
C LEU A 154 0.34 12.24 -3.42
N SER A 155 0.04 11.61 -4.55
CA SER A 155 -1.11 11.96 -5.38
C SER A 155 -2.45 11.68 -4.68
N GLU A 156 -2.51 10.65 -3.85
CA GLU A 156 -3.64 10.26 -3.02
C GLU A 156 -3.76 11.18 -1.81
N THR A 157 -2.64 11.51 -1.18
CA THR A 157 -2.56 12.49 -0.08
C THR A 157 -3.10 13.85 -0.52
N LEU A 158 -2.71 14.31 -1.71
CA LEU A 158 -3.21 15.56 -2.30
C LEU A 158 -4.69 15.47 -2.66
N ARG A 159 -5.16 14.33 -3.18
CA ARG A 159 -6.61 14.11 -3.38
C ARG A 159 -7.36 14.17 -2.06
N ARG A 160 -6.82 13.64 -0.96
CA ARG A 160 -7.44 13.71 0.37
C ARG A 160 -7.53 15.15 0.88
N LEU A 161 -6.48 15.94 0.68
CA LEU A 161 -6.50 17.38 0.97
C LEU A 161 -7.52 18.15 0.11
N MET A 162 -7.85 17.68 -1.10
CA MET A 162 -8.98 18.25 -1.86
C MET A 162 -10.29 18.09 -1.10
N ARG A 163 -10.55 16.94 -0.46
CA ARG A 163 -11.73 16.77 0.40
C ARG A 163 -11.70 17.79 1.53
N ASP A 164 -10.58 17.88 2.25
CA ASP A 164 -10.43 18.73 3.45
C ASP A 164 -10.55 20.22 3.15
N ARG A 165 -10.41 20.62 1.89
CA ARG A 165 -10.63 21.99 1.46
C ARG A 165 -12.12 22.38 1.45
N PHE A 166 -13.03 21.45 1.20
CA PHE A 166 -14.47 21.73 1.00
C PHE A 166 -15.40 21.05 2.01
N LEU A 167 -14.91 20.05 2.73
CA LEU A 167 -15.71 19.26 3.66
C LEU A 167 -15.09 19.29 5.05
N SER A 168 -15.93 19.50 6.05
CA SER A 168 -15.52 19.26 7.44
C SER A 168 -15.32 17.77 7.66
N PRO A 169 -14.31 17.35 8.45
CA PRO A 169 -14.09 15.95 8.82
C PRO A 169 -15.31 15.27 9.47
N ASN A 170 -16.22 16.05 10.06
CA ASN A 170 -17.42 15.57 10.75
C ASN A 170 -18.65 15.38 9.84
N GLU A 171 -18.54 15.69 8.54
CA GLU A 171 -19.64 15.52 7.60
C GLU A 171 -20.04 14.04 7.46
N MET A 172 -21.33 13.74 7.29
CA MET A 172 -21.77 12.35 7.16
C MET A 172 -21.14 11.65 5.95
N THR A 173 -20.66 10.42 6.13
CA THR A 173 -19.99 9.61 5.08
C THR A 173 -20.75 9.58 3.75
N LYS A 174 -22.09 9.41 3.78
CA LYS A 174 -22.92 9.42 2.57
C LYS A 174 -22.86 10.76 1.82
N LYS A 175 -22.94 11.88 2.55
CA LYS A 175 -22.87 13.21 1.95
C LYS A 175 -21.48 13.51 1.39
N GLN A 176 -20.43 13.04 2.06
CA GLN A 176 -19.07 13.11 1.50
C GLN A 176 -18.97 12.31 0.19
N LEU A 177 -19.46 11.07 0.16
CA LEU A 177 -19.50 10.24 -1.06
C LEU A 177 -20.21 10.93 -2.21
N ASP A 178 -21.43 11.42 -1.99
CA ASP A 178 -22.26 12.07 -3.01
C ASP A 178 -21.54 13.29 -3.63
N LEU A 179 -20.78 14.05 -2.83
CA LEU A 179 -19.99 15.19 -3.31
C LEU A 179 -18.71 14.76 -4.07
N LEU A 180 -18.03 13.72 -3.58
CA LEU A 180 -16.69 13.34 -4.06
C LEU A 180 -16.72 12.45 -5.31
N ILE A 181 -17.79 11.68 -5.52
CA ILE A 181 -17.92 10.79 -6.70
C ILE A 181 -17.79 11.57 -8.02
N PRO A 182 -18.51 12.68 -8.26
CA PRO A 182 -18.37 13.46 -9.49
C PRO A 182 -16.97 14.01 -9.73
N ILE A 183 -16.22 14.30 -8.64
CA ILE A 183 -14.87 14.87 -8.70
C ILE A 183 -13.84 13.78 -9.05
N TYR A 184 -13.87 12.64 -8.35
CA TYR A 184 -12.83 11.62 -8.52
C TYR A 184 -13.14 10.60 -9.61
N GLN A 185 -14.39 10.41 -10.01
CA GLN A 185 -14.71 9.47 -11.09
C GLN A 185 -13.95 9.78 -12.40
N PRO A 186 -13.85 11.04 -12.88
CA PRO A 186 -13.01 11.36 -14.03
C PRO A 186 -11.53 11.07 -13.81
N HIS A 187 -11.00 11.30 -12.60
CA HIS A 187 -9.61 10.99 -12.27
C HIS A 187 -9.35 9.48 -12.31
N LEU A 188 -10.25 8.68 -11.71
CA LEU A 188 -10.12 7.22 -11.65
C LEU A 188 -10.26 6.58 -13.04
N LYS A 189 -11.01 7.18 -13.95
CA LYS A 189 -11.12 6.73 -15.35
C LYS A 189 -9.81 6.82 -16.13
N THR A 190 -8.80 7.58 -15.65
CA THR A 190 -7.48 7.60 -16.28
C THR A 190 -6.67 6.33 -15.99
N LEU A 191 -7.08 5.54 -14.98
CA LEU A 191 -6.46 4.25 -14.64
C LEU A 191 -7.10 3.12 -15.45
N LEU A 192 -6.45 2.73 -16.55
CA LEU A 192 -6.92 1.70 -17.50
C LEU A 192 -7.31 0.35 -16.87
N ASN A 193 -6.73 -0.01 -15.74
CA ASN A 193 -6.87 -1.33 -15.12
C ASN A 193 -7.48 -1.29 -13.71
N MET A 194 -8.12 -0.19 -13.32
CA MET A 194 -8.80 -0.11 -12.02
C MET A 194 -9.89 -1.18 -11.91
N SER A 195 -9.76 -2.09 -10.94
CA SER A 195 -10.74 -3.15 -10.66
C SER A 195 -11.66 -2.81 -9.50
N ARG A 196 -11.29 -1.81 -8.68
CA ARG A 196 -12.03 -1.37 -7.50
C ARG A 196 -13.16 -0.43 -7.90
N PRO A 197 -14.37 -0.56 -7.34
CA PRO A 197 -15.43 0.42 -7.50
C PRO A 197 -15.00 1.83 -7.04
N VAL A 198 -15.54 2.87 -7.69
CA VAL A 198 -15.23 4.28 -7.35
C VAL A 198 -15.58 4.58 -5.90
N GLU A 199 -16.76 4.16 -5.44
CA GLU A 199 -17.23 4.37 -4.07
C GLU A 199 -16.30 3.71 -3.05
N ASP A 200 -15.94 2.45 -3.27
CA ASP A 200 -15.01 1.69 -2.42
C ASP A 200 -13.64 2.39 -2.33
N TRP A 201 -13.15 2.93 -3.46
CA TRP A 201 -11.89 3.67 -3.47
C TRP A 201 -11.99 4.99 -2.70
N ILE A 202 -13.10 5.73 -2.82
CA ILE A 202 -13.28 6.99 -2.08
C ILE A 202 -13.42 6.72 -0.59
N LEU A 203 -14.17 5.70 -0.20
CA LEU A 203 -14.35 5.32 1.20
C LEU A 203 -13.02 4.97 1.88
N ASP A 204 -12.21 4.16 1.22
CA ASP A 204 -10.93 3.69 1.76
C ASP A 204 -9.81 4.71 1.56
N SER A 205 -9.62 5.30 0.37
CA SER A 205 -8.45 6.16 0.16
C SER A 205 -8.65 7.61 0.62
N ILE A 206 -9.91 8.06 0.71
CA ILE A 206 -10.22 9.47 0.96
C ILE A 206 -10.94 9.65 2.29
N ILE A 207 -12.13 9.06 2.46
CA ILE A 207 -13.04 9.38 3.58
C ILE A 207 -12.56 8.79 4.91
N GLN A 208 -11.99 7.59 4.94
CA GLN A 208 -11.66 6.94 6.20
C GLN A 208 -10.73 7.81 7.08
N PRO A 209 -10.87 7.74 8.41
CA PRO A 209 -9.99 8.49 9.32
C PRO A 209 -8.56 7.94 9.31
N LEU A 210 -7.58 8.77 8.95
CA LEU A 210 -6.13 8.41 8.91
C LEU A 210 -5.27 9.39 9.72
N GLN A 211 -5.87 10.36 10.41
CA GLN A 211 -5.14 11.37 11.16
C GLN A 211 -4.26 10.79 12.28
N HIS A 212 -4.57 9.58 12.76
CA HIS A 212 -3.83 8.89 13.83
C HIS A 212 -3.01 7.68 13.35
N VAL A 213 -2.78 7.55 12.04
CA VAL A 213 -2.10 6.39 11.48
C VAL A 213 -0.82 6.76 10.74
N LYS A 214 0.01 5.76 10.46
CA LYS A 214 1.31 5.93 9.83
C LYS A 214 1.35 5.25 8.46
N LEU A 215 2.11 5.84 7.56
CA LEU A 215 2.62 5.14 6.38
C LEU A 215 3.60 4.05 6.83
N LEU A 216 3.96 3.16 5.91
CA LEU A 216 4.93 2.09 6.16
C LEU A 216 5.76 1.93 4.89
N SER A 217 6.95 2.55 4.87
CA SER A 217 7.77 2.62 3.67
C SER A 217 8.58 1.33 3.43
N ILE A 218 9.08 1.17 2.21
CA ILE A 218 10.05 0.11 1.88
C ILE A 218 11.29 0.18 2.80
N PRO A 219 11.93 1.35 3.01
CA PRO A 219 13.01 1.48 3.99
C PRO A 219 12.63 1.06 5.42
N ASP A 220 11.46 1.44 5.92
CA ASP A 220 11.02 1.08 7.28
C ASP A 220 10.99 -0.44 7.46
N VAL A 221 10.36 -1.13 6.50
CA VAL A 221 10.22 -2.60 6.55
C VAL A 221 11.59 -3.28 6.45
N ILE A 222 12.44 -2.88 5.49
CA ILE A 222 13.75 -3.50 5.30
C ILE A 222 14.62 -3.30 6.54
N ASN A 223 14.70 -2.07 7.06
CA ASN A 223 15.52 -1.76 8.23
C ASN A 223 15.02 -2.50 9.49
N HIS A 224 13.72 -2.60 9.67
CA HIS A 224 13.12 -3.24 10.85
C HIS A 224 13.23 -4.77 10.85
N LEU A 225 13.31 -5.37 9.66
CA LEU A 225 13.50 -6.82 9.50
C LEU A 225 14.97 -7.22 9.34
N ASP A 226 15.90 -6.27 9.28
CA ASP A 226 17.32 -6.54 9.04
C ASP A 226 17.90 -7.51 10.08
N GLY A 227 18.78 -8.40 9.62
CA GLY A 227 19.35 -9.49 10.42
C GLY A 227 18.41 -10.68 10.68
N ARG A 228 17.09 -10.54 10.50
CA ARG A 228 16.11 -11.63 10.66
C ARG A 228 15.60 -12.15 9.33
N PHE A 229 15.36 -11.22 8.41
CA PHE A 229 14.87 -11.52 7.06
C PHE A 229 15.76 -10.87 6.00
N GLU A 230 15.81 -11.50 4.82
CA GLU A 230 16.47 -10.95 3.63
C GLU A 230 15.45 -10.71 2.53
N VAL A 231 15.53 -9.57 1.85
CA VAL A 231 14.67 -9.26 0.69
C VAL A 231 14.87 -10.31 -0.40
N LEU A 232 13.77 -10.89 -0.85
CA LEU A 232 13.71 -11.86 -1.96
C LEU A 232 13.29 -11.20 -3.27
N GLY A 233 12.32 -10.28 -3.23
CA GLY A 233 11.78 -9.66 -4.43
C GLY A 233 10.93 -8.43 -4.14
N SER A 234 10.55 -7.72 -5.20
CA SER A 234 9.74 -6.51 -5.14
C SER A 234 8.78 -6.40 -6.34
N SER A 235 7.65 -5.75 -6.11
CA SER A 235 6.74 -5.32 -7.18
C SER A 235 6.27 -3.89 -6.90
N PRO A 236 6.60 -2.88 -7.75
CA PRO A 236 7.40 -2.97 -8.98
C PRO A 236 8.79 -3.57 -8.79
N LYS A 237 9.37 -4.14 -9.85
CA LYS A 237 10.76 -4.62 -9.84
C LYS A 237 11.72 -3.43 -9.98
N PHE A 238 12.44 -3.11 -8.91
CA PHE A 238 13.45 -2.03 -8.92
C PHE A 238 14.81 -2.46 -8.36
N ILE A 239 14.88 -3.62 -7.69
CA ILE A 239 16.11 -4.11 -7.06
C ILE A 239 17.06 -4.62 -8.13
N GLU A 240 18.25 -4.04 -8.20
CA GLU A 240 19.32 -4.46 -9.10
C GLU A 240 20.53 -4.90 -8.28
N ASP A 241 20.91 -6.17 -8.45
CA ASP A 241 22.06 -6.77 -7.78
C ASP A 241 23.04 -7.32 -8.80
N TRP A 242 24.14 -6.60 -9.01
CA TRP A 242 25.21 -6.95 -9.95
C TRP A 242 26.34 -7.75 -9.30
N ARG A 243 26.23 -8.08 -8.00
CA ARG A 243 27.27 -8.84 -7.31
C ARG A 243 27.41 -10.23 -7.94
N TRP A 244 28.63 -10.68 -8.13
CA TRP A 244 28.87 -12.04 -8.59
C TRP A 244 28.55 -13.03 -7.47
N TYR A 245 27.77 -14.08 -7.77
CA TYR A 245 27.34 -15.04 -6.75
C TYR A 245 28.51 -15.73 -6.02
N LYS A 246 29.69 -15.81 -6.64
CA LYS A 246 30.89 -16.39 -6.01
C LYS A 246 31.55 -15.45 -4.99
N ASP A 247 31.26 -14.15 -5.05
CA ASP A 247 31.75 -13.16 -4.09
C ASP A 247 30.83 -13.05 -2.85
N ILE A 248 29.63 -13.63 -2.93
CA ILE A 248 28.67 -13.69 -1.83
C ILE A 248 29.12 -14.75 -0.82
N ASN A 249 29.42 -14.31 0.39
CA ASN A 249 29.86 -15.14 1.50
C ASN A 249 29.25 -14.63 2.82
N SER A 250 29.57 -15.28 3.94
CA SER A 250 29.02 -14.94 5.26
C SER A 250 29.29 -13.50 5.70
N LYS A 251 30.27 -12.80 5.11
CA LYS A 251 30.60 -11.39 5.39
C LYS A 251 29.95 -10.41 4.41
N THR A 252 29.31 -10.87 3.33
CA THR A 252 28.78 -10.02 2.24
C THR A 252 27.29 -10.22 1.96
N LYS A 253 26.49 -10.69 2.94
CA LYS A 253 25.04 -10.98 2.83
C LYS A 253 24.11 -9.76 2.63
N GLY A 254 24.61 -8.62 2.17
CA GLY A 254 23.91 -7.32 2.09
C GLY A 254 22.75 -7.20 1.09
N TYR A 255 21.89 -8.21 0.90
CA TYR A 255 20.70 -8.12 0.04
C TYR A 255 19.78 -6.96 0.45
N ASN A 256 19.54 -6.79 1.75
CA ASN A 256 18.77 -5.66 2.28
C ASN A 256 19.41 -4.31 1.93
N GLN A 257 20.73 -4.20 2.05
CA GLN A 257 21.46 -2.97 1.70
C GLN A 257 21.43 -2.68 0.18
N VAL A 258 21.50 -3.72 -0.65
CA VAL A 258 21.34 -3.60 -2.11
C VAL A 258 19.92 -3.13 -2.46
N ALA A 259 18.90 -3.69 -1.82
CA ALA A 259 17.52 -3.27 -2.00
C ALA A 259 17.30 -1.81 -1.57
N LEU A 260 17.81 -1.39 -0.42
CA LEU A 260 17.77 0.00 0.05
C LEU A 260 18.49 0.97 -0.91
N ASN A 261 19.66 0.58 -1.40
CA ASN A 261 20.40 1.42 -2.36
C ASN A 261 19.67 1.53 -3.70
N SER A 262 19.10 0.42 -4.19
CA SER A 262 18.27 0.44 -5.40
C SER A 262 17.03 1.31 -5.22
N TYR A 263 16.39 1.23 -4.04
CA TYR A 263 15.23 2.03 -3.69
C TYR A 263 15.54 3.53 -3.78
N TYR A 264 16.51 4.03 -3.01
CA TYR A 264 16.82 5.46 -2.97
C TYR A 264 17.42 6.02 -4.27
N ARG A 265 17.86 5.18 -5.21
CA ARG A 265 18.31 5.63 -6.54
C ARG A 265 17.20 5.64 -7.59
N LYS A 266 16.03 5.05 -7.26
CA LYS A 266 14.92 4.86 -8.20
C LYS A 266 13.58 5.34 -7.66
N ASN A 267 13.47 5.83 -6.43
CA ASN A 267 12.18 6.09 -5.78
C ASN A 267 11.33 7.16 -6.49
N LEU A 268 11.92 8.03 -7.32
CA LEU A 268 11.16 8.91 -8.22
C LEU A 268 10.19 8.14 -9.14
N ASN A 269 10.50 6.88 -9.48
CA ASN A 269 9.62 6.02 -10.29
C ASN A 269 8.33 5.60 -9.57
N PHE A 270 8.23 5.78 -8.24
CA PHE A 270 6.98 5.56 -7.51
C PHE A 270 6.05 6.77 -7.56
N LEU A 271 6.59 7.96 -7.85
CA LEU A 271 5.84 9.21 -7.81
C LEU A 271 4.79 9.31 -8.92
N ASP A 272 5.08 8.81 -10.12
CA ASP A 272 4.20 8.93 -11.28
C ASP A 272 4.23 7.68 -12.15
N TYR A 273 3.14 6.92 -12.19
CA TYR A 273 3.10 5.64 -12.91
C TYR A 273 3.27 5.77 -14.43
N ARG A 274 2.98 6.96 -14.99
CA ARG A 274 3.00 7.24 -16.43
C ARG A 274 4.41 7.22 -17.00
N PHE A 275 5.40 7.50 -16.16
CA PHE A 275 6.78 7.67 -16.57
C PHE A 275 7.68 6.59 -15.98
N ARG A 276 8.83 6.42 -16.64
CA ARG A 276 9.99 5.74 -16.09
C ARG A 276 11.14 6.73 -16.12
N PHE A 277 11.62 7.08 -14.94
CA PHE A 277 12.72 8.01 -14.76
C PHE A 277 14.03 7.24 -14.66
N ILE A 278 15.10 7.86 -15.15
CA ILE A 278 16.45 7.34 -14.98
C ILE A 278 16.84 7.33 -13.50
N GLU A 279 17.87 6.55 -13.17
CA GLU A 279 18.43 6.58 -11.82
C GLU A 279 18.94 7.98 -11.44
N HIS A 280 18.78 8.31 -10.17
CA HIS A 280 19.25 9.54 -9.56
C HIS A 280 20.23 9.25 -8.40
N SER A 281 20.78 10.30 -7.80
CA SER A 281 21.62 10.14 -6.61
C SER A 281 20.80 9.61 -5.43
N LYS A 282 21.50 8.98 -4.48
CA LYS A 282 20.87 8.45 -3.26
C LYS A 282 20.35 9.60 -2.40
N GLU A 283 21.10 10.70 -2.34
CA GLU A 283 20.78 11.91 -1.59
C GLU A 283 19.50 12.55 -2.11
N PHE A 284 19.31 12.58 -3.44
CA PHE A 284 18.05 13.01 -4.05
C PHE A 284 16.88 12.15 -3.57
N GLY A 285 17.03 10.82 -3.61
CA GLY A 285 15.94 9.92 -3.24
C GLY A 285 15.58 10.00 -1.76
N ILE A 286 16.58 10.11 -0.87
CA ILE A 286 16.36 10.36 0.56
C ILE A 286 15.59 11.67 0.74
N LYS A 287 16.02 12.75 0.07
CA LYS A 287 15.35 14.05 0.21
C LYS A 287 13.91 14.03 -0.31
N LEU A 288 13.66 13.33 -1.42
CA LEU A 288 12.32 13.15 -1.96
C LEU A 288 11.42 12.38 -0.99
N GLU A 289 11.94 11.32 -0.35
CA GLU A 289 11.22 10.56 0.67
C GLU A 289 10.78 11.47 1.82
N GLU A 290 11.74 12.20 2.41
CA GLU A 290 11.51 13.10 3.54
C GLU A 290 10.40 14.12 3.26
N LEU A 291 10.46 14.79 2.11
CA LEU A 291 9.48 15.83 1.76
C LEU A 291 8.09 15.22 1.52
N CYS A 292 8.01 14.07 0.87
CA CYS A 292 6.72 13.44 0.62
C CYS A 292 6.10 12.84 1.89
N ASP A 293 6.90 12.28 2.80
CA ASP A 293 6.44 11.81 4.12
C ASP A 293 6.02 12.98 5.03
N GLU A 294 6.71 14.12 4.93
CA GLU A 294 6.29 15.35 5.62
C GLU A 294 4.94 15.84 5.08
N THR A 295 4.65 15.69 3.77
CA THR A 295 3.33 16.02 3.22
C THR A 295 2.22 15.19 3.87
N TRP A 296 2.45 13.90 4.08
CA TRP A 296 1.52 13.04 4.83
C TRP A 296 1.33 13.53 6.27
N THR A 297 2.42 13.84 6.95
CA THR A 297 2.41 14.33 8.34
C THR A 297 1.63 15.65 8.47
N ILE A 298 1.83 16.57 7.54
CA ILE A 298 1.10 17.84 7.48
C ILE A 298 -0.38 17.58 7.24
N MET A 299 -0.74 16.71 6.29
CA MET A 299 -2.13 16.32 6.03
C MET A 299 -2.81 15.77 7.30
N CYS A 300 -2.17 14.86 8.01
CA CYS A 300 -2.68 14.35 9.29
C CYS A 300 -2.85 15.45 10.36
N SER A 301 -2.04 16.51 10.33
CA SER A 301 -2.19 17.66 11.24
C SER A 301 -3.35 18.58 10.87
N ILE A 302 -3.60 18.77 9.57
CA ILE A 302 -4.72 19.55 9.04
C ILE A 302 -6.03 18.89 9.48
N GLU A 303 -6.13 17.57 9.31
CA GLU A 303 -7.29 16.78 9.74
C GLU A 303 -7.55 16.83 11.26
N LYS A 304 -6.52 17.09 12.07
CA LYS A 304 -6.65 17.20 13.54
C LYS A 304 -7.11 18.57 14.02
N SER A 305 -6.72 19.64 13.33
CA SER A 305 -6.68 20.97 13.96
C SER A 305 -7.27 22.13 13.15
N GLU A 306 -7.76 21.89 11.91
CA GLU A 306 -8.35 22.92 11.02
C GLU A 306 -7.59 24.27 11.03
N SER A 307 -6.25 24.25 11.22
CA SER A 307 -5.45 25.46 11.40
C SER A 307 -4.84 25.93 10.08
N ASN A 308 -4.86 27.24 9.84
CA ASN A 308 -4.20 27.87 8.68
C ASN A 308 -2.69 27.61 8.64
N GLU A 309 -2.07 27.32 9.79
CA GLU A 309 -0.65 26.98 9.88
C GLU A 309 -0.31 25.69 9.11
N GLY A 310 -1.17 24.67 9.19
CA GLY A 310 -0.98 23.41 8.46
C GLY A 310 -0.96 23.63 6.95
N TRP A 311 -1.85 24.49 6.43
CA TRP A 311 -1.91 24.81 5.00
C TRP A 311 -0.68 25.59 4.52
N ASN A 312 -0.18 26.55 5.30
CA ASN A 312 1.04 27.28 4.95
C ASN A 312 2.25 26.34 4.85
N ARG A 313 2.43 25.47 5.85
CA ARG A 313 3.47 24.44 5.84
C ARG A 313 3.35 23.51 4.64
N LEU A 314 2.13 23.11 4.29
CA LEU A 314 1.89 22.30 3.10
C LEU A 314 2.43 22.98 1.85
N PHE A 315 2.09 24.25 1.63
CA PHE A 315 2.48 24.96 0.41
C PHE A 315 3.99 25.18 0.30
N GLU A 316 4.68 25.44 1.41
CA GLU A 316 6.15 25.52 1.46
C GLU A 316 6.79 24.17 1.10
N ASN A 317 6.24 23.08 1.66
CA ASN A 317 6.74 21.74 1.40
C ASN A 317 6.48 21.31 -0.06
N LEU A 318 5.29 21.58 -0.61
CA LEU A 318 4.97 21.29 -2.02
C LEU A 318 5.85 22.10 -2.99
N SER A 319 6.19 23.35 -2.65
CA SER A 319 7.17 24.13 -3.42
C SER A 319 8.54 23.46 -3.42
N SER A 320 8.98 22.96 -2.26
CA SER A 320 10.25 22.24 -2.13
C SER A 320 10.26 20.94 -2.95
N ILE A 321 9.16 20.19 -2.96
CA ILE A 321 9.03 18.99 -3.81
C ILE A 321 9.06 19.39 -5.30
N HIS A 322 8.31 20.41 -5.68
CA HIS A 322 8.28 20.92 -7.06
C HIS A 322 9.68 21.25 -7.55
N ASP A 323 10.43 22.05 -6.79
CA ASP A 323 11.76 22.50 -7.19
C ASP A 323 12.76 21.34 -7.25
N LEU A 324 12.63 20.37 -6.33
CA LEU A 324 13.45 19.15 -6.33
C LEU A 324 13.23 18.33 -7.62
N ILE A 325 11.97 18.09 -8.01
CA ILE A 325 11.66 17.18 -9.12
C ILE A 325 11.62 17.87 -10.49
N LEU A 326 11.56 19.21 -10.57
CA LEU A 326 11.29 19.97 -11.79
C LEU A 326 12.15 19.54 -12.99
N GLN A 327 13.45 19.33 -12.76
CA GLN A 327 14.38 18.95 -13.83
C GLN A 327 14.21 17.48 -14.26
N LEU A 328 13.97 16.56 -13.31
CA LEU A 328 13.94 15.12 -13.57
C LEU A 328 12.55 14.61 -13.97
N ALA A 329 11.49 15.30 -13.55
CA ALA A 329 10.09 14.93 -13.77
C ALA A 329 9.22 16.16 -14.08
N PRO A 330 9.45 16.88 -15.19
CA PRO A 330 8.78 18.16 -15.48
C PRO A 330 7.26 18.05 -15.61
N GLU A 331 6.74 16.97 -16.19
CA GLU A 331 5.29 16.75 -16.31
C GLU A 331 4.62 16.47 -14.96
N THR A 332 5.32 15.77 -14.06
CA THR A 332 4.87 15.54 -12.69
C THR A 332 4.94 16.84 -11.88
N ALA A 333 6.01 17.63 -12.04
CA ALA A 333 6.14 18.96 -11.43
C ALA A 333 5.01 19.90 -11.88
N LYS A 334 4.65 19.87 -13.16
CA LYS A 334 3.53 20.63 -13.71
C LYS A 334 2.20 20.23 -13.08
N ALA A 335 1.94 18.93 -12.94
CA ALA A 335 0.75 18.41 -12.26
C ALA A 335 0.72 18.82 -10.77
N LEU A 336 1.87 18.77 -10.09
CA LEU A 336 2.00 19.22 -8.70
C LEU A 336 1.74 20.72 -8.54
N LYS A 337 2.24 21.55 -9.45
CA LYS A 337 1.97 22.99 -9.46
C LYS A 337 0.49 23.28 -9.68
N GLU A 338 -0.16 22.58 -10.61
CA GLU A 338 -1.58 22.71 -10.90
C GLU A 338 -2.43 22.46 -9.65
N ILE A 339 -2.25 21.31 -8.98
CA ILE A 339 -3.00 21.01 -7.75
C ILE A 339 -2.65 21.94 -6.60
N THR A 340 -1.39 22.41 -6.49
CA THR A 340 -0.99 23.36 -5.44
C THR A 340 -1.73 24.70 -5.60
N ILE A 341 -1.86 25.20 -6.83
CA ILE A 341 -2.64 26.42 -7.12
C ILE A 341 -4.12 26.17 -6.80
N TRP A 342 -4.64 25.01 -7.18
CA TRP A 342 -6.03 24.66 -6.93
C TRP A 342 -6.35 24.51 -5.43
N LEU A 343 -5.44 23.95 -4.62
CA LEU A 343 -5.64 23.86 -3.17
C LEU A 343 -5.66 25.24 -2.48
N LYS A 344 -4.95 26.23 -3.03
CA LYS A 344 -4.97 27.60 -2.53
C LYS A 344 -6.31 28.28 -2.81
N ASP A 345 -6.68 28.37 -4.08
CA ASP A 345 -7.76 29.27 -4.54
C ASP A 345 -8.73 28.62 -5.54
N GLY A 346 -8.66 27.30 -5.72
CA GLY A 346 -9.45 26.56 -6.70
C GLY A 346 -10.91 26.35 -6.30
N ASP A 347 -11.75 26.11 -7.30
CA ASP A 347 -13.14 25.69 -7.19
C ASP A 347 -13.28 24.23 -7.65
N LEU A 348 -14.22 23.49 -7.07
CA LEU A 348 -14.61 22.13 -7.45
C LEU A 348 -14.99 22.00 -8.94
N ASN A 349 -15.44 23.09 -9.56
CA ASN A 349 -15.78 23.12 -10.98
C ASN A 349 -14.56 23.23 -11.91
N ASN A 350 -13.39 23.60 -11.39
CA ASN A 350 -12.18 23.75 -12.20
C ASN A 350 -11.61 22.38 -12.56
N SER A 351 -11.38 22.14 -13.84
CA SER A 351 -10.73 20.92 -14.30
C SER A 351 -9.23 20.93 -13.94
N LEU A 352 -8.72 19.73 -13.63
CA LEU A 352 -7.33 19.48 -13.27
C LEU A 352 -6.69 18.53 -14.29
N PRO A 353 -6.49 18.95 -15.56
CA PRO A 353 -6.09 18.03 -16.63
C PRO A 353 -4.73 17.37 -16.40
N ASN A 354 -3.78 18.02 -15.73
CA ASN A 354 -2.47 17.42 -15.48
C ASN A 354 -2.50 16.51 -14.24
N PHE A 355 -3.13 16.96 -13.15
CA PHE A 355 -3.25 16.24 -11.88
C PHE A 355 -4.21 15.05 -11.94
N SER A 356 -5.32 15.15 -12.66
CA SER A 356 -6.29 14.04 -12.82
C SER A 356 -5.65 12.77 -13.37
N ASN A 357 -4.68 12.92 -14.26
CA ASN A 357 -3.90 11.84 -14.85
C ASN A 357 -2.70 11.41 -14.00
N TRP A 358 -2.29 12.22 -13.02
CA TRP A 358 -1.14 11.91 -12.17
C TRP A 358 -1.56 11.00 -11.02
N TRP A 359 -1.03 9.77 -11.05
CA TRP A 359 -1.14 8.78 -9.98
C TRP A 359 0.24 8.29 -9.59
N GLY A 360 0.46 8.08 -8.30
CA GLY A 360 1.62 7.34 -7.84
C GLY A 360 1.49 5.84 -8.15
N ARG A 361 2.50 5.07 -7.76
CA ARG A 361 2.44 3.60 -7.83
C ARG A 361 1.70 2.99 -6.63
N GLY A 362 1.09 3.81 -5.76
CA GLY A 362 0.25 3.35 -4.66
C GLY A 362 0.97 2.34 -3.78
N GLN A 363 0.33 1.23 -3.43
CA GLN A 363 0.95 0.17 -2.64
C GLN A 363 2.06 -0.57 -3.40
N GLN A 364 3.22 -0.76 -2.75
CA GLN A 364 4.32 -1.57 -3.29
C GLN A 364 4.48 -2.86 -2.52
N TYR A 365 4.88 -3.93 -3.21
CA TYR A 365 5.04 -5.26 -2.64
C TYR A 365 6.51 -5.58 -2.40
N LEU A 366 6.78 -6.22 -1.28
CA LEU A 366 8.05 -6.86 -0.97
C LEU A 366 7.81 -8.31 -0.55
N SER A 367 8.77 -9.17 -0.88
CA SER A 367 8.87 -10.49 -0.28
C SER A 367 10.21 -10.64 0.41
N PHE A 368 10.21 -11.42 1.47
CA PHE A 368 11.37 -11.68 2.31
C PHE A 368 11.49 -13.16 2.61
N ILE A 369 12.72 -13.65 2.80
CA ILE A 369 12.98 -14.99 3.34
C ILE A 369 13.38 -14.89 4.81
N ASN A 370 12.78 -15.71 5.67
CA ASN A 370 13.15 -15.80 7.08
C ASN A 370 14.45 -16.58 7.24
N ASN A 371 15.45 -15.99 7.91
CA ASN A 371 16.75 -16.61 8.14
C ASN A 371 16.95 -17.17 9.54
N GLN A 372 16.03 -16.93 10.46
CA GLN A 372 16.12 -17.41 11.85
C GLN A 372 15.81 -18.90 11.97
#